data_AF-A0A7C7C1B4-F1
#
_entry.id   AF-A0A7C7C1B4-F1
#
_cell.length_a   1.000
_cell.length_b   1.000
_cell.length_c   1.000
_cell.angle_alpha   90.00
_cell.angle_beta   90.00
_cell.angle_gamma   90.00
#
_symmetry.space_group_name_H-M   'P 1'
#
loop_
_entity.id
_entity.type
_entity.pdbx_description
1 polymer ?
#
loop_
_entity_poly.entity_id
_entity_poly.type
_entity_poly.pdbx_seq_one_letter_code
_entity_poly.pdbx_strand_id
1 'polypeptide(L)'
;GSSPHDGMNYEPLTTARGILQKYTPGDPDFDLPVDLVADLSEGDWGRYADSNDDLVICFTGSNHTTGGNSGSPVINGDGYLVGINFDRSWESTMSDILFDETRCRNIMVDIRYVLWIIDKYAGAGHLVDEMTIIDSAD
;
A
#
# COMPACT_ATOMS: atom_id res chain seq x y z
N GLY A 1 -7.90 9.27 1.58
CA GLY A 1 -7.32 10.46 2.22
C GLY A 1 -8.16 10.93 3.39
N SER A 2 -7.63 11.82 4.21
CA SER A 2 -8.31 12.41 5.37
C SER A 2 -7.71 13.78 5.71
N SER A 3 -8.45 14.59 6.47
CA SER A 3 -8.01 15.90 6.96
C SER A 3 -8.17 15.93 8.48
N PRO A 4 -7.21 15.36 9.25
CA PRO A 4 -7.39 15.14 10.68
C PRO A 4 -7.38 16.44 11.50
N HIS A 5 -6.71 17.47 10.99
CA HIS A 5 -6.53 18.77 11.63
C HIS A 5 -6.65 19.90 10.60
N ASP A 6 -6.96 21.10 11.09
CA ASP A 6 -6.98 22.30 10.25
C ASP A 6 -5.61 22.52 9.58
N GLY A 7 -5.61 22.79 8.28
CA GLY A 7 -4.41 22.96 7.47
C GLY A 7 -3.64 21.68 7.12
N MET A 8 -4.15 20.49 7.45
CA MET A 8 -3.47 19.21 7.18
C MET A 8 -4.31 18.28 6.31
N ASN A 9 -3.70 17.77 5.23
CA ASN A 9 -4.31 16.78 4.35
C ASN A 9 -3.39 15.56 4.19
N TYR A 10 -3.96 14.38 4.38
CA TYR A 10 -3.36 13.10 4.01
C TYR A 10 -3.96 12.63 2.69
N GLU A 11 -3.09 12.51 1.69
CA GLU A 11 -3.45 11.92 0.42
C GLU A 11 -3.82 10.44 0.59
N PRO A 12 -4.69 9.89 -0.29
CA PRO A 12 -5.10 8.50 -0.21
C PRO A 12 -3.97 7.50 -0.46
N LEU A 13 -2.91 7.91 -1.15
CA LEU A 13 -1.83 7.04 -1.63
C LEU A 13 -0.48 7.43 -1.02
N THR A 14 0.37 6.44 -0.81
CA THR A 14 1.79 6.61 -0.47
C THR A 14 2.64 5.96 -1.56
N THR A 15 3.88 6.42 -1.73
CA THR A 15 4.77 5.90 -2.78
C THR A 15 6.15 5.49 -2.25
N ALA A 16 6.95 4.84 -3.07
CA ALA A 16 8.30 4.37 -2.74
C ALA A 16 9.19 5.49 -2.16
N ARG A 17 9.00 6.73 -2.63
CA ARG A 17 9.65 7.92 -2.07
C ARG A 17 9.43 8.07 -0.57
N GLY A 18 8.24 7.73 -0.07
CA GLY A 18 7.92 7.78 1.35
C GLY A 18 8.69 6.76 2.20
N ILE A 19 9.07 5.62 1.62
CA ILE A 19 9.95 4.64 2.26
C ILE A 19 11.35 5.25 2.40
N LEU A 20 11.92 5.76 1.30
CA LEU A 20 13.26 6.37 1.27
C LEU A 20 13.36 7.60 2.17
N GLN A 21 12.30 8.39 2.29
CA GLN A 21 12.24 9.54 3.21
C GLN A 21 12.33 9.16 4.68
N LYS A 22 11.88 7.96 5.04
CA LYS A 22 11.89 7.46 6.42
C LYS A 22 13.12 6.60 6.73
N TYR A 23 13.74 6.02 5.71
CA TYR A 23 14.90 5.15 5.84
C TYR A 23 16.02 5.79 6.68
N THR A 24 16.40 5.12 7.77
CA THR A 24 17.47 5.54 8.68
C THR A 24 18.35 4.34 9.01
N PRO A 25 19.57 4.22 8.45
CA PRO A 25 20.45 3.08 8.69
C PRO A 25 20.72 2.84 10.18
N GLY A 26 20.52 1.60 10.63
CA GLY A 26 20.70 1.20 12.03
C GLY A 26 19.59 1.61 13.00
N ASP A 27 18.52 2.27 12.52
CA ASP A 27 17.32 2.51 13.31
C ASP A 27 16.46 1.22 13.39
N PRO A 28 15.99 0.80 14.58
CA PRO A 28 15.29 -0.48 14.72
C PRO A 28 13.95 -0.55 13.97
N ASP A 29 13.31 0.58 13.71
CA ASP A 29 12.00 0.66 13.06
C ASP A 29 12.11 1.10 11.58
N PHE A 30 13.20 1.79 11.22
CA PHE A 30 13.37 2.43 9.91
C PHE A 30 14.62 2.01 9.13
N ASP A 31 15.37 0.99 9.57
CA ASP A 31 16.42 0.37 8.75
C ASP A 31 15.83 -0.58 7.69
N LEU A 32 16.54 -0.76 6.60
CA LEU A 32 16.15 -1.56 5.44
C LEU A 32 17.35 -2.29 4.85
N PRO A 33 17.15 -3.46 4.22
CA PRO A 33 18.18 -4.09 3.40
C PRO A 33 18.75 -3.12 2.36
N VAL A 34 20.08 -3.06 2.25
CA VAL A 34 20.78 -2.10 1.38
C VAL A 34 20.45 -2.30 -0.10
N ASP A 35 20.22 -3.55 -0.50
CA ASP A 35 19.76 -3.91 -1.85
C ASP A 35 18.36 -3.39 -2.13
N LEU A 36 17.42 -3.52 -1.18
CA LEU A 36 16.07 -2.95 -1.32
C LEU A 36 16.12 -1.42 -1.43
N VAL A 37 16.99 -0.75 -0.66
CA VAL A 37 17.16 0.71 -0.78
C VAL A 37 17.72 1.10 -2.15
N ALA A 38 18.64 0.30 -2.70
CA ALA A 38 19.18 0.53 -4.04
C ALA A 38 18.10 0.36 -5.11
N ASP A 39 17.32 -0.72 -5.07
CA ASP A 39 16.23 -1.00 -6.02
C ASP A 39 15.14 0.09 -5.96
N LEU A 40 14.76 0.52 -4.75
CA LEU A 40 13.80 1.61 -4.55
C LEU A 40 14.35 2.96 -5.03
N SER A 41 15.66 3.17 -5.00
CA SER A 41 16.31 4.40 -5.48
C SER A 41 16.51 4.40 -6.99
N GLU A 42 16.72 3.23 -7.61
CA GLU A 42 16.81 3.08 -9.07
C GLU A 42 15.47 3.39 -9.75
N GLY A 43 14.37 2.98 -9.12
CA GLY A 43 13.02 3.33 -9.61
C GLY A 43 12.55 2.52 -10.81
N ASP A 44 13.12 1.33 -11.07
CA ASP A 44 12.62 0.43 -12.10
C ASP A 44 11.37 -0.34 -11.59
N TRP A 45 10.20 0.26 -11.80
CA TRP A 45 8.92 -0.33 -11.43
C TRP A 45 8.34 -1.27 -12.49
N GLY A 46 8.81 -1.19 -13.74
CA GLY A 46 8.25 -1.94 -14.87
C GLY A 46 6.71 -1.81 -14.95
N ARG A 47 6.02 -2.95 -15.08
CA ARG A 47 4.54 -3.00 -15.17
C ARG A 47 3.80 -2.60 -13.89
N TYR A 48 4.52 -2.40 -12.78
CA TYR A 48 3.94 -2.11 -11.46
C TYR A 48 3.82 -0.61 -11.17
N ALA A 49 4.36 0.25 -12.05
CA ALA A 49 4.22 1.69 -11.94
C ALA A 49 2.74 2.13 -12.02
N ASP A 50 2.42 3.24 -11.37
CA ASP A 50 1.17 3.95 -11.60
C ASP A 50 1.22 4.86 -12.84
N SER A 51 0.14 5.58 -13.11
CA SER A 51 0.06 6.51 -14.24
C SER A 51 1.03 7.70 -14.15
N ASN A 52 1.66 7.91 -12.99
CA ASN A 52 2.64 8.96 -12.75
C ASN A 52 4.08 8.41 -12.75
N ASP A 53 4.28 7.16 -13.16
CA ASP A 53 5.57 6.48 -13.17
C ASP A 53 6.18 6.30 -11.76
N ASP A 54 5.33 6.18 -10.73
CA ASP A 54 5.74 5.92 -9.33
C ASP A 54 5.18 4.58 -8.83
N LEU A 55 5.84 3.99 -7.84
CA LEU A 55 5.38 2.77 -7.18
C LEU A 55 4.54 3.13 -5.97
N VAL A 56 3.23 2.89 -6.07
CA VAL A 56 2.30 3.05 -4.94
C VAL A 56 2.52 1.94 -3.94
N ILE A 57 2.72 2.29 -2.66
CA ILE A 57 3.04 1.34 -1.58
C ILE A 57 1.78 0.94 -0.82
N CYS A 58 1.09 1.93 -0.24
CA CYS A 58 -0.14 1.74 0.51
C CYS A 58 -1.18 2.77 0.09
N PHE A 59 -2.44 2.41 0.28
CA PHE A 59 -3.57 3.30 0.10
C PHE A 59 -4.59 3.19 1.24
N THR A 60 -5.46 4.19 1.33
CA THR A 60 -6.54 4.27 2.33
C THR A 60 -7.91 4.26 1.69
N GLY A 61 -8.88 3.63 2.37
CA GLY A 61 -10.27 3.53 1.95
C GLY A 61 -11.22 3.90 3.09
N SER A 62 -12.49 4.13 2.76
CA SER A 62 -13.55 4.41 3.75
C SER A 62 -14.26 3.13 4.22
N ASN A 63 -13.59 1.97 4.12
CA ASN A 63 -14.14 0.68 4.51
C ASN A 63 -14.13 0.54 6.04
N HIS A 64 -15.23 0.06 6.61
CA HIS A 64 -15.31 -0.20 8.05
C HIS A 64 -14.63 -1.53 8.38
N THR A 65 -13.47 -1.46 9.04
CA THR A 65 -12.68 -2.62 9.46
C THR A 65 -12.41 -2.58 10.96
N THR A 66 -12.05 -3.73 11.53
CA THR A 66 -11.58 -3.88 12.90
C THR A 66 -10.57 -5.04 13.03
N GLY A 67 -10.16 -5.38 14.25
CA GLY A 67 -9.35 -6.57 14.52
C GLY A 67 -10.01 -7.83 13.96
N GLY A 68 -9.24 -8.61 13.19
CA GLY A 68 -9.74 -9.75 12.42
C GLY A 68 -9.81 -9.49 10.91
N ASN A 69 -9.73 -8.24 10.46
CA ASN A 69 -9.66 -7.91 9.03
C ASN A 69 -8.24 -7.90 8.44
N SER A 70 -7.20 -8.17 9.23
CA SER A 70 -5.83 -8.30 8.71
C SER A 70 -5.75 -9.43 7.68
N GLY A 71 -5.24 -9.13 6.48
CA GLY A 71 -5.21 -10.04 5.34
C GLY A 71 -6.49 -10.07 4.50
N SER A 72 -7.50 -9.24 4.80
CA SER A 72 -8.72 -9.19 3.99
C SER A 72 -8.40 -8.70 2.56
N PRO A 73 -8.93 -9.37 1.51
CA PRO A 73 -8.76 -8.92 0.15
C PRO A 73 -9.56 -7.64 -0.10
N VAL A 74 -8.94 -6.69 -0.80
CA VAL A 74 -9.58 -5.47 -1.27
C VAL A 74 -9.82 -5.62 -2.75
N ILE A 75 -11.08 -5.50 -3.18
CA ILE A 75 -11.48 -5.71 -4.56
C ILE A 75 -11.99 -4.42 -5.21
N ASN A 76 -11.80 -4.28 -6.51
CA ASN A 76 -12.42 -3.22 -7.31
C ASN A 76 -13.88 -3.55 -7.65
N GLY A 77 -14.53 -2.68 -8.44
CA GLY A 77 -15.93 -2.84 -8.86
C GLY A 77 -16.23 -4.10 -9.67
N ASP A 78 -15.21 -4.69 -10.29
CA ASP A 78 -15.30 -5.91 -11.12
C ASP A 78 -14.91 -7.18 -10.36
N GLY A 79 -14.53 -7.05 -9.07
CA GLY A 79 -14.16 -8.18 -8.22
C GLY A 79 -12.69 -8.58 -8.29
N TYR A 80 -11.82 -7.77 -8.91
CA TYR A 80 -10.38 -8.03 -8.98
C TYR A 80 -9.64 -7.48 -7.77
N LEU A 81 -8.65 -8.24 -7.28
CA LEU A 81 -7.83 -7.86 -6.13
C LEU A 81 -6.97 -6.63 -6.46
N VAL A 82 -7.09 -5.58 -5.65
CA VAL A 82 -6.31 -4.33 -5.79
C VAL A 82 -5.46 -4.01 -4.56
N GLY A 83 -5.69 -4.70 -3.45
CA GLY A 83 -4.87 -4.54 -2.25
C GLY A 83 -5.19 -5.53 -1.15
N ILE A 84 -4.42 -5.46 -0.08
CA ILE A 84 -4.58 -6.32 1.09
C ILE A 84 -4.68 -5.44 2.33
N ASN A 85 -5.78 -5.55 3.07
CA ASN A 85 -6.00 -4.79 4.28
C ASN A 85 -5.06 -5.27 5.41
N PHE A 86 -4.42 -4.34 6.12
CA PHE A 86 -3.57 -4.71 7.25
C PHE A 86 -3.82 -3.89 8.51
N ASP A 87 -4.31 -2.65 8.41
CA ASP A 87 -4.49 -1.78 9.59
C ASP A 87 -5.56 -0.69 9.40
N ARG A 88 -5.64 0.26 10.34
CA ARG A 88 -6.54 1.41 10.38
C ARG A 88 -5.77 2.67 10.77
N SER A 89 -6.24 3.84 10.31
CA SER A 89 -5.62 5.11 10.70
C SER A 89 -5.81 5.40 12.19
N TRP A 90 -4.95 6.25 12.74
CA TRP A 90 -5.00 6.65 14.15
C TRP A 90 -6.38 7.20 14.56
N GLU A 91 -6.99 8.04 13.73
CA GLU A 91 -8.31 8.64 13.96
C GLU A 91 -9.45 7.60 13.91
N SER A 92 -9.17 6.40 13.41
CA SER A 92 -10.14 5.31 13.25
C SER A 92 -10.20 4.37 14.46
N THR A 93 -9.35 4.55 15.46
CA THR A 93 -9.27 3.66 16.64
C THR A 93 -10.59 3.52 17.40
N MET A 94 -11.49 4.51 17.31
CA MET A 94 -12.83 4.48 17.89
C MET A 94 -13.89 3.70 17.07
N SER A 95 -13.55 3.22 15.87
CA SER A 95 -14.51 2.64 14.91
C SER A 95 -15.16 1.35 15.38
N ASP A 96 -14.64 0.73 16.45
CA ASP A 96 -15.24 -0.44 17.08
C ASP A 96 -16.55 -0.10 17.81
N ILE A 97 -16.75 1.17 18.15
CA ILE A 97 -17.93 1.69 18.86
C ILE A 97 -18.73 2.62 17.95
N LEU A 98 -18.06 3.57 17.29
CA LEU A 98 -18.70 4.54 16.41
C LEU A 98 -17.88 4.75 15.13
N PHE A 99 -18.51 4.46 13.99
CA PHE A 99 -17.95 4.74 12.68
C PHE A 99 -18.27 6.18 12.26
N ASP A 100 -17.25 6.91 11.80
CA ASP A 100 -17.36 8.24 11.21
C ASP A 100 -16.71 8.22 9.83
N GLU A 101 -17.50 8.34 8.78
CA GLU A 101 -17.04 8.29 7.38
C GLU A 101 -16.05 9.39 7.02
N THR A 102 -16.02 10.49 7.77
CA THR A 102 -15.09 11.61 7.51
C THR A 102 -13.69 11.33 8.06
N ARG A 103 -13.56 10.42 9.03
CA ARG A 103 -12.32 10.14 9.78
C ARG A 103 -11.82 8.72 9.62
N CYS A 104 -12.72 7.74 9.61
CA CYS A 104 -12.37 6.34 9.63
C CYS A 104 -11.80 5.88 8.29
N ARG A 105 -10.54 5.43 8.30
CA ARG A 105 -9.82 4.90 7.15
C ARG A 105 -9.17 3.58 7.49
N ASN A 106 -9.42 2.57 6.67
CA ASN A 106 -8.60 1.35 6.68
C ASN A 106 -7.36 1.56 5.82
N ILE A 107 -6.28 0.84 6.12
CA ILE A 107 -4.98 0.93 5.45
C ILE A 107 -4.70 -0.40 4.76
N MET A 108 -4.36 -0.30 3.47
CA MET A 108 -4.17 -1.43 2.59
C MET A 108 -2.83 -1.28 1.88
N VAL A 109 -2.12 -2.40 1.70
CA VAL A 109 -0.97 -2.44 0.79
C VAL A 109 -1.49 -2.56 -0.64
N ASP A 110 -0.88 -1.81 -1.57
CA ASP A 110 -1.20 -1.88 -2.99
C ASP A 110 -0.71 -3.21 -3.58
N ILE A 111 -1.57 -3.89 -4.35
CA ILE A 111 -1.21 -5.18 -4.92
C ILE A 111 0.00 -5.09 -5.87
N ARG A 112 0.21 -3.93 -6.52
CA ARG A 112 1.36 -3.70 -7.39
C ARG A 112 2.67 -3.72 -6.61
N TYR A 113 2.70 -3.16 -5.39
CA TYR A 113 3.88 -3.23 -4.53
C TYR A 113 4.16 -4.66 -4.06
N VAL A 114 3.12 -5.41 -3.69
CA VAL A 114 3.26 -6.83 -3.33
C VAL A 114 3.86 -7.63 -4.48
N LEU A 115 3.34 -7.45 -5.70
CA LEU A 115 3.85 -8.14 -6.89
C LEU A 115 5.26 -7.67 -7.27
N TRP A 116 5.57 -6.38 -7.16
CA TRP A 116 6.92 -5.85 -7.37
C TRP A 116 7.94 -6.48 -6.40
N ILE A 117 7.58 -6.61 -5.11
CA ILE A 117 8.43 -7.28 -4.13
C ILE A 117 8.67 -8.76 -4.52
N ILE A 118 7.62 -9.48 -4.94
CA ILE A 118 7.74 -10.89 -5.32
C ILE A 118 8.59 -11.06 -6.58
N ASP A 119 8.33 -10.25 -7.61
CA ASP A 119 8.94 -10.38 -8.92
C ASP A 119 10.33 -9.74 -8.98
N LYS A 120 10.42 -8.43 -8.76
CA LYS A 120 11.64 -7.63 -8.96
C LYS A 120 12.64 -7.79 -7.82
N TYR A 121 12.19 -7.63 -6.58
CA TYR A 121 13.09 -7.69 -5.43
C TYR A 121 13.48 -9.13 -5.06
N ALA A 122 12.49 -10.03 -4.93
CA ALA A 122 12.72 -11.41 -4.49
C ALA A 122 13.10 -12.38 -5.63
N GLY A 123 12.94 -11.98 -6.89
CA GLY A 123 13.23 -12.84 -8.05
C GLY A 123 12.30 -14.07 -8.16
N ALA A 124 11.12 -14.02 -7.54
CA ALA A 124 10.17 -15.11 -7.45
C ALA A 124 9.03 -14.99 -8.49
N GLY A 125 9.35 -14.56 -9.71
CA GLY A 125 8.38 -14.32 -10.79
C GLY A 125 7.47 -15.50 -11.12
N HIS A 126 7.91 -16.74 -10.86
CA HIS A 126 7.08 -17.94 -11.01
C HIS A 126 5.78 -17.91 -10.18
N LEU A 127 5.74 -17.18 -9.05
CA LEU A 127 4.53 -16.98 -8.27
C LEU A 127 3.57 -15.98 -8.93
N VAL A 128 4.12 -14.97 -9.61
CA VAL A 128 3.31 -14.03 -10.41
C VAL A 128 2.74 -14.73 -11.64
N ASP A 129 3.52 -15.62 -12.28
CA ASP A 129 3.08 -16.43 -13.41
C ASP A 129 1.94 -17.41 -13.06
N GLU A 130 1.83 -17.82 -11.79
CA GLU A 130 0.72 -18.65 -11.30
C GLU A 130 -0.60 -17.86 -11.20
N MET A 131 -0.53 -16.52 -11.13
CA MET A 131 -1.69 -15.66 -10.97
C MET A 131 -2.26 -15.23 -12.33
N THR A 132 -3.59 -15.06 -12.39
CA THR A 132 -4.23 -14.38 -13.52
C THR A 132 -4.19 -12.87 -13.28
N ILE A 133 -3.29 -12.16 -13.97
CA ILE A 133 -3.22 -10.70 -13.89
C ILE A 133 -4.17 -10.08 -14.92
N ILE A 134 -5.01 -9.15 -14.46
CA ILE A 134 -5.93 -8.39 -15.31
C ILE A 134 -5.32 -7.02 -15.55
N ASP A 135 -4.98 -6.72 -16.79
CA ASP A 135 -4.50 -5.40 -17.19
C ASP A 135 -5.71 -4.52 -17.55
N SER A 136 -5.70 -3.25 -17.14
CA SER A 136 -6.80 -2.29 -17.34
C SER A 136 -7.00 -1.84 -18.80
N ALA A 137 -6.42 -2.56 -19.76
CA ALA A 137 -6.54 -2.33 -21.20
C ALA A 137 -7.64 -3.17 -21.87
N ASP A 138 -8.26 -4.11 -21.15
CA ASP A 138 -9.36 -4.97 -21.62
C ASP A 138 -10.73 -4.57 -21.04
#